data_AF-A0A146L381-F1
#
_entry.id   AF-A0A146L381-F1
#
_cell.length_a   1.000
_cell.length_b   1.000
_cell.length_c   1.000
_cell.angle_alpha   90.00
_cell.angle_beta   90.00
_cell.angle_gamma   90.00
#
_symmetry.space_group_name_H-M   'P 1'
#
loop_
_entity.id
_entity.type
_entity.pdbx_description
1 polymer ?
#
loop_
_entity_poly.entity_id
_entity_poly.type
_entity_poly.pdbx_seq_one_letter_code
_entity_poly.pdbx_strand_id
1 'polypeptide(L)'
;LGWRQGLFYHCIGEHAPTPLPFNVKAAGPGCYGARDVTYIKVAAGLCIIALVTDAMATLLTGIGLRTSDHRTKYKFYRIAVYVMILSLICVLLALVVYPVCFAAELNQGNRTVWEFGWAYGVGWGAAIFLFGAVVLLLCDKESEEIYYKERKVGGA
;
A
#
# COMPACT_ATOMS: atom_id res chain seq x y z
N LEU A 1 -25.41 -13.39 3.53
CA LEU A 1 -24.20 -12.57 3.81
C LEU A 1 -23.42 -13.28 4.91
N GLY A 2 -22.26 -13.85 4.61
CA GLY A 2 -21.55 -14.64 5.61
C GLY A 2 -20.13 -15.04 5.21
N TRP A 3 -19.59 -14.46 4.15
CA TRP A 3 -18.22 -14.69 3.71
C TRP A 3 -17.52 -13.34 3.61
N ARG A 4 -16.38 -13.21 4.27
CA ARG A 4 -15.49 -12.05 4.15
C ARG A 4 -14.08 -12.55 3.91
N GLN A 5 -13.42 -11.99 2.90
CA GLN A 5 -12.06 -12.36 2.56
C GLN A 5 -11.15 -11.14 2.66
N GLY A 6 -10.12 -11.28 3.49
CA GLY A 6 -8.98 -10.38 3.50
C GLY A 6 -7.75 -11.06 2.88
N LEU A 7 -6.63 -10.35 2.95
CA LEU A 7 -5.34 -10.80 2.43
C LEU A 7 -4.72 -11.92 3.27
N PHE A 8 -4.94 -11.91 4.59
CA PHE A 8 -4.31 -12.81 5.55
C PHE A 8 -5.28 -13.84 6.16
N TYR A 9 -6.57 -13.51 6.20
CA TYR A 9 -7.62 -14.34 6.78
C TYR A 9 -8.91 -14.24 5.96
N HIS A 10 -9.71 -15.28 6.03
CA HIS A 10 -11.10 -15.26 5.59
C HIS A 10 -12.00 -15.69 6.74
N CYS A 11 -13.23 -15.17 6.80
CA CYS A 11 -14.16 -15.45 7.88
C CYS A 11 -15.52 -15.90 7.33
N ILE A 12 -16.08 -16.91 7.98
CA ILE A 12 -17.37 -17.54 7.72
C ILE A 12 -18.32 -17.18 8.86
N GLY A 13 -19.46 -16.57 8.55
CA GLY A 13 -20.51 -16.29 9.51
C GLY A 13 -21.39 -17.51 9.79
N GLU A 14 -22.05 -17.53 10.94
CA GLU A 14 -22.91 -18.65 11.40
C GLU A 14 -24.00 -19.09 10.42
N HIS A 15 -24.48 -18.17 9.58
CA HIS A 15 -25.57 -18.42 8.63
C HIS A 15 -25.07 -18.24 7.18
N ALA A 16 -23.83 -18.64 6.90
CA ALA A 16 -23.25 -18.55 5.57
C ALA A 16 -23.94 -19.54 4.60
N PRO A 17 -24.37 -19.09 3.41
CA PRO A 17 -24.99 -19.97 2.42
C PRO A 17 -23.99 -21.00 1.88
N THR A 18 -24.45 -22.23 1.70
CA THR A 18 -23.70 -23.34 1.10
C THR A 18 -24.15 -23.61 -0.35
N PRO A 19 -23.25 -24.04 -1.26
CA PRO A 19 -21.83 -24.27 -1.05
C PRO A 19 -21.04 -22.96 -0.90
N LEU A 20 -19.96 -23.02 -0.11
CA LEU A 20 -19.09 -21.86 0.11
C LEU A 20 -18.40 -21.43 -1.20
N PRO A 21 -18.11 -20.13 -1.37
CA PRO A 21 -17.40 -19.64 -2.54
C PRO A 21 -16.04 -20.33 -2.73
N PHE A 22 -15.64 -20.57 -3.99
CA PHE A 22 -14.32 -21.10 -4.34
C PHE A 22 -14.00 -22.51 -3.81
N ASN A 23 -15.04 -23.33 -3.57
CA ASN A 23 -14.92 -24.73 -3.14
C ASN A 23 -14.03 -24.92 -1.91
N VAL A 24 -13.99 -23.93 -1.01
CA VAL A 24 -13.28 -24.08 0.26
C VAL A 24 -13.96 -25.17 1.11
N LYS A 25 -13.16 -25.93 1.86
CA LYS A 25 -13.68 -26.98 2.75
C LYS A 25 -14.69 -26.34 3.71
N ALA A 26 -15.86 -26.97 3.85
CA ALA A 26 -16.91 -26.55 4.76
C ALA A 26 -16.42 -26.65 6.21
N ALA A 27 -15.81 -25.58 6.69
CA ALA A 27 -15.50 -25.38 8.09
C ALA A 27 -16.68 -24.65 8.76
N GLY A 28 -16.83 -24.82 10.07
CA GLY A 28 -17.86 -24.13 10.84
C GLY A 28 -17.70 -22.61 10.82
N PRO A 29 -18.58 -21.86 11.52
CA PRO A 29 -18.39 -20.43 11.69
C PRO A 29 -17.06 -20.11 12.38
N GLY A 30 -16.35 -19.12 11.85
CA GLY A 30 -15.03 -18.75 12.36
C GLY A 30 -14.17 -18.03 11.32
N CYS A 31 -12.96 -17.64 11.75
CA CYS A 31 -11.94 -17.07 10.88
C CYS A 31 -10.80 -18.06 10.70
N TYR A 32 -10.37 -18.21 9.45
CA TYR A 32 -9.34 -19.14 9.01
C TYR A 32 -8.29 -18.40 8.19
N GLY A 33 -7.10 -18.99 8.03
CA GLY A 33 -6.04 -18.41 7.21
C GLY A 33 -6.49 -18.16 5.77
N ALA A 34 -5.94 -17.14 5.10
CA ALA A 34 -6.30 -16.81 3.73
C ALA A 34 -6.17 -18.02 2.79
N ARG A 35 -6.98 -18.03 1.72
CA ARG A 35 -6.91 -19.07 0.70
C ARG A 35 -5.50 -19.14 0.11
N ASP A 36 -5.06 -20.36 -0.16
CA ASP A 36 -3.72 -20.65 -0.68
C ASP A 36 -3.62 -20.35 -2.19
N VAL A 37 -3.79 -19.08 -2.56
CA VAL A 37 -3.74 -18.63 -3.96
C VAL A 37 -2.64 -17.59 -4.16
N THR A 38 -1.96 -17.68 -5.30
CA THR A 38 -0.75 -16.90 -5.57
C THR A 38 -1.00 -15.39 -5.55
N TYR A 39 -2.09 -14.91 -6.16
CA TYR A 39 -2.36 -13.46 -6.23
C TYR A 39 -2.63 -12.85 -4.84
N ILE A 40 -3.27 -13.59 -3.91
CA ILE A 40 -3.48 -13.12 -2.54
C ILE A 40 -2.14 -13.01 -1.80
N LYS A 41 -1.27 -14.02 -1.94
CA LYS A 41 0.08 -13.99 -1.36
C LYS A 41 0.94 -12.85 -1.92
N VAL A 42 0.89 -12.64 -3.24
CA VAL A 42 1.62 -11.55 -3.91
C VAL A 42 1.09 -10.20 -3.45
N ALA A 43 -0.23 -10.00 -3.41
CA ALA A 43 -0.82 -8.76 -2.91
C ALA A 43 -0.45 -8.52 -1.43
N ALA A 44 -0.45 -9.55 -0.58
CA ALA A 44 0.01 -9.45 0.80
C ALA A 44 1.48 -9.06 0.90
N GLY A 45 2.34 -9.69 0.10
CA GLY A 45 3.77 -9.34 0.03
C GLY A 45 3.99 -7.89 -0.40
N LEU A 46 3.29 -7.44 -1.45
CA LEU A 46 3.37 -6.05 -1.93
C LEU A 46 2.93 -5.05 -0.85
N CYS A 47 1.84 -5.33 -0.11
CA CYS A 47 1.41 -4.48 1.00
C CYS A 47 2.43 -4.42 2.15
N ILE A 48 3.07 -5.54 2.49
CA ILE A 48 4.11 -5.59 3.53
C ILE A 48 5.34 -4.79 3.07
N ILE A 49 5.80 -5.00 1.84
CA ILE A 49 6.94 -4.26 1.26
C ILE A 49 6.64 -2.77 1.27
N ALA A 50 5.46 -2.36 0.80
CA ALA A 50 5.02 -0.98 0.83
C ALA A 50 5.11 -0.38 2.25
N LEU A 51 4.54 -1.05 3.24
CA LEU A 51 4.54 -0.59 4.63
C LEU A 51 5.96 -0.42 5.19
N VAL A 52 6.84 -1.39 4.94
CA VAL A 52 8.24 -1.34 5.40
C VAL A 52 8.99 -0.19 4.72
N THR A 53 8.85 -0.05 3.40
CA THR A 53 9.51 1.02 2.65
C THR A 53 8.98 2.40 3.04
N ASP A 54 7.69 2.55 3.29
CA ASP A 54 7.09 3.81 3.74
C ASP A 54 7.58 4.20 5.14
N ALA A 55 7.65 3.24 6.07
CA ALA A 55 8.20 3.48 7.40
C ALA A 55 9.68 3.90 7.32
N MET A 56 10.48 3.23 6.48
CA MET A 56 11.87 3.61 6.24
C MET A 56 11.99 5.02 5.66
N ALA A 57 11.19 5.37 4.66
CA ALA A 57 11.22 6.70 4.06
C ALA A 57 10.80 7.80 5.04
N THR A 58 9.80 7.54 5.88
CA THR A 58 9.36 8.46 6.94
C THR A 58 10.48 8.71 7.95
N LEU A 59 11.21 7.66 8.37
CA LEU A 59 12.37 7.79 9.25
C LEU A 59 13.50 8.60 8.59
N LEU A 60 13.83 8.31 7.34
CA LEU A 60 14.86 9.03 6.59
C LEU A 60 14.51 10.52 6.42
N THR A 61 13.24 10.82 6.14
CA THR A 61 12.73 12.20 6.04
C THR A 61 12.83 12.91 7.40
N GLY A 62 12.42 12.26 8.49
CA GLY A 62 12.53 12.81 9.84
C GLY A 62 13.98 13.08 10.28
N ILE A 63 14.91 12.17 9.97
CA ILE A 63 16.35 12.37 10.24
C ILE A 63 16.91 13.50 9.35
N GLY A 64 16.48 13.55 8.09
CA GLY A 64 16.83 14.62 7.15
C GLY A 64 16.43 16.00 7.65
N LEU A 65 15.22 16.13 8.21
CA LEU A 65 14.70 17.37 8.80
C LEU A 65 15.52 17.84 10.03
N ARG A 66 16.02 16.90 10.84
CA ARG A 66 16.83 17.21 12.02
C ARG A 66 18.28 17.60 11.69
N THR A 67 18.77 17.23 10.52
CA THR A 67 20.18 17.42 10.14
C THR A 67 20.44 18.86 9.69
N SER A 68 21.47 19.50 10.27
CA SER A 68 21.89 20.87 9.90
C SER A 68 22.80 20.90 8.65
N ASP A 69 23.46 19.77 8.33
CA ASP A 69 24.35 19.64 7.18
C ASP A 69 23.61 19.43 5.86
N HIS A 70 23.69 20.42 4.96
CA HIS A 70 22.94 20.47 3.71
C HIS A 70 23.24 19.35 2.72
N ARG A 71 24.52 18.96 2.60
CA ARG A 71 24.93 17.85 1.71
C ARG A 71 24.34 16.52 2.16
N THR A 72 24.20 16.32 3.46
CA THR A 72 23.69 15.09 4.06
C THR A 72 22.16 15.07 4.01
N LYS A 73 21.52 16.20 4.33
CA LYS A 73 20.06 16.40 4.16
C LYS A 73 19.62 16.07 2.74
N TYR A 74 20.26 16.64 1.73
CA TYR A 74 19.91 16.40 0.32
C TYR A 74 19.98 14.91 -0.07
N LYS A 75 20.99 14.18 0.43
CA LYS A 75 21.12 12.73 0.18
C LYS A 75 19.98 11.95 0.83
N PHE A 76 19.65 12.24 2.09
CA PHE A 76 18.55 11.57 2.80
C PHE A 76 17.21 11.80 2.12
N TYR A 77 16.89 13.05 1.76
CA TYR A 77 15.65 13.38 1.06
C TYR A 77 15.55 12.71 -0.30
N ARG A 78 16.65 12.68 -1.07
CA ARG A 78 16.67 12.01 -2.38
C ARG A 78 16.39 10.51 -2.25
N ILE A 79 17.02 9.84 -1.28
CA ILE A 79 16.78 8.42 -1.01
C ILE A 79 15.33 8.21 -0.54
N ALA A 80 14.83 9.06 0.37
CA ALA A 80 13.47 8.96 0.88
C ALA A 80 12.42 9.05 -0.24
N VAL A 81 12.57 10.00 -1.18
CA VAL A 81 11.67 10.12 -2.34
C VAL A 81 11.67 8.86 -3.19
N TYR A 82 12.84 8.29 -3.52
CA TYR A 82 12.89 7.05 -4.30
C TYR A 82 12.22 5.88 -3.58
N VAL A 83 12.41 5.77 -2.26
CA VAL A 83 11.79 4.73 -1.44
C VAL A 83 10.26 4.93 -1.34
N MET A 84 9.77 6.17 -1.24
CA MET A 84 8.33 6.46 -1.25
C MET A 84 7.68 6.17 -2.60
N ILE A 85 8.36 6.47 -3.72
CA ILE A 85 7.87 6.11 -5.05
C ILE A 85 7.76 4.59 -5.19
N LEU A 86 8.75 3.85 -4.70
CA LEU A 86 8.69 2.38 -4.68
C LEU A 86 7.50 1.88 -3.85
N SER A 87 7.28 2.44 -2.65
CA SER A 87 6.11 2.13 -1.81
C SER A 87 4.80 2.36 -2.55
N LEU A 88 4.65 3.53 -3.19
CA LEU A 88 3.46 3.88 -3.96
C LEU A 88 3.19 2.88 -5.10
N ILE A 89 4.23 2.50 -5.85
CA ILE A 89 4.11 1.49 -6.91
C ILE A 89 3.66 0.15 -6.32
N CYS A 90 4.24 -0.28 -5.20
CA CYS A 90 3.86 -1.53 -4.53
C CYS A 90 2.39 -1.54 -4.07
N VAL A 91 1.91 -0.45 -3.45
CA VAL A 91 0.50 -0.31 -3.03
C VAL A 91 -0.44 -0.33 -4.24
N LEU A 92 -0.12 0.41 -5.31
CA LEU A 92 -0.94 0.45 -6.52
C LEU A 92 -1.02 -0.92 -7.19
N LEU A 93 0.11 -1.64 -7.28
CA LEU A 93 0.12 -3.00 -7.81
C LEU A 93 -0.75 -3.93 -6.96
N ALA A 94 -0.68 -3.86 -5.63
CA ALA A 94 -1.55 -4.66 -4.76
C ALA A 94 -3.03 -4.35 -4.98
N LEU A 95 -3.38 -3.06 -5.12
CA LEU A 95 -4.76 -2.60 -5.33
C LEU A 95 -5.32 -2.97 -6.70
N VAL A 96 -4.49 -3.17 -7.72
CA VAL A 96 -4.95 -3.59 -9.06
C VAL A 96 -4.92 -5.11 -9.22
N VAL A 97 -3.83 -5.77 -8.80
CA VAL A 97 -3.67 -7.22 -8.97
C VAL A 97 -4.75 -7.99 -8.21
N TYR A 98 -5.07 -7.59 -6.98
CA TYR A 98 -6.07 -8.29 -6.17
C TYR A 98 -7.47 -8.32 -6.85
N PRO A 99 -8.10 -7.19 -7.21
CA PRO A 99 -9.42 -7.22 -7.85
C PRO A 99 -9.40 -7.80 -9.26
N VAL A 100 -8.34 -7.58 -10.05
CA VAL A 100 -8.26 -8.13 -11.42
C VAL A 100 -8.20 -9.66 -11.40
N CYS A 101 -7.34 -10.24 -10.57
CA CYS A 101 -7.26 -11.70 -10.43
C CYS A 101 -8.52 -12.27 -9.77
N PHE A 102 -9.08 -11.58 -8.78
CA PHE A 102 -10.32 -12.00 -8.14
C PHE A 102 -11.50 -12.01 -9.12
N ALA A 103 -11.58 -11.01 -10.02
CA ALA A 103 -12.61 -10.93 -11.05
C ALA A 103 -12.61 -12.15 -11.99
N ALA A 104 -11.43 -12.69 -12.32
CA ALA A 104 -11.29 -13.88 -13.15
C ALA A 104 -11.85 -15.16 -12.47
N GLU A 105 -11.86 -15.21 -11.14
CA GLU A 105 -12.37 -16.36 -10.36
C GLU A 105 -13.83 -16.22 -9.94
N LEU A 106 -14.49 -15.07 -10.21
CA LEU A 106 -15.85 -14.80 -9.72
C LEU A 106 -16.88 -15.86 -10.13
N ASN A 107 -16.70 -16.49 -11.30
CA ASN A 107 -17.57 -17.58 -11.78
C ASN A 107 -17.55 -18.80 -10.84
N GLN A 108 -16.49 -18.98 -10.06
CA GLN A 108 -16.35 -20.05 -9.06
C GLN A 108 -16.88 -19.64 -7.67
N GLY A 109 -17.33 -18.40 -7.52
CA GLY A 109 -17.77 -17.82 -6.27
C GLY A 109 -19.17 -18.24 -5.83
N ASN A 110 -19.91 -19.00 -6.67
CA ASN A 110 -21.28 -19.47 -6.45
C ASN A 110 -22.25 -18.39 -5.91
N ARG A 111 -21.97 -17.12 -6.25
CA ARG A 111 -22.69 -15.93 -5.79
C ARG A 111 -22.62 -14.84 -6.84
N THR A 112 -23.74 -14.15 -7.05
CA THR A 112 -23.90 -13.13 -8.08
C THR A 112 -23.40 -11.74 -7.68
N VAL A 113 -23.27 -11.47 -6.38
CA VAL A 113 -22.90 -10.14 -5.85
C VAL A 113 -21.70 -10.23 -4.92
N TRP A 114 -20.67 -9.44 -5.24
CA TRP A 114 -19.46 -9.23 -4.46
C TRP A 114 -19.27 -7.75 -4.21
N GLU A 115 -18.98 -7.41 -2.95
CA GLU A 115 -18.80 -6.03 -2.52
C GLU A 115 -17.34 -5.83 -2.14
N PHE A 116 -16.75 -4.71 -2.57
CA PHE A 116 -15.44 -4.32 -2.10
C PHE A 116 -15.51 -3.98 -0.61
N GLY A 117 -14.61 -4.58 0.17
CA GLY A 117 -14.52 -4.27 1.59
C GLY A 117 -13.93 -2.88 1.83
N TRP A 118 -14.21 -2.30 2.99
CA TRP A 118 -13.65 -1.02 3.45
C TRP A 118 -12.13 -0.91 3.28
N ALA A 119 -11.41 -2.01 3.52
CA ALA A 119 -9.95 -2.07 3.38
C ALA A 119 -9.47 -1.68 1.96
N TYR A 120 -10.26 -1.95 0.92
CA TYR A 120 -9.94 -1.55 -0.44
C TYR A 120 -10.01 -0.02 -0.60
N GLY A 121 -11.05 0.61 -0.06
CA GLY A 121 -11.17 2.08 -0.03
C GLY A 121 -10.05 2.74 0.79
N VAL A 122 -9.72 2.17 1.95
CA VAL A 122 -8.59 2.63 2.77
C VAL A 122 -7.27 2.52 2.01
N GLY A 123 -7.06 1.44 1.25
CA GLY A 123 -5.86 1.29 0.43
C GLY A 123 -5.73 2.36 -0.66
N TRP A 124 -6.81 2.68 -1.37
CA TRP A 124 -6.80 3.79 -2.34
C TRP A 124 -6.55 5.15 -1.65
N GLY A 125 -7.16 5.37 -0.48
CA GLY A 125 -6.89 6.57 0.32
C GLY A 125 -5.41 6.68 0.71
N ALA A 126 -4.79 5.57 1.14
CA ALA A 126 -3.36 5.53 1.44
C ALA A 126 -2.50 5.85 0.20
N ALA A 127 -2.85 5.32 -0.98
CA ALA A 127 -2.14 5.63 -2.21
C ALA A 127 -2.20 7.14 -2.58
N ILE A 128 -3.36 7.78 -2.38
CA ILE A 128 -3.52 9.23 -2.60
C ILE A 128 -2.65 10.04 -1.62
N PHE A 129 -2.66 9.69 -0.34
CA PHE A 129 -1.82 10.37 0.65
C PHE A 129 -0.33 10.17 0.38
N LEU A 130 0.09 8.96 0.00
CA LEU A 130 1.47 8.67 -0.39
C LEU A 130 1.90 9.50 -1.60
N PHE A 131 1.04 9.57 -2.63
CA PHE A 131 1.30 10.42 -3.80
C PHE A 131 1.44 11.89 -3.41
N GLY A 132 0.53 12.40 -2.59
CA GLY A 132 0.61 13.77 -2.06
C GLY A 132 1.90 14.03 -1.28
N ALA A 133 2.32 13.08 -0.45
CA ALA A 133 3.56 13.18 0.31
C ALA A 133 4.81 13.20 -0.59
N VAL A 134 4.84 12.38 -1.67
CA VAL A 134 5.92 12.42 -2.67
C VAL A 134 6.00 13.80 -3.32
N VAL A 135 4.87 14.37 -3.75
CA VAL A 135 4.82 15.69 -4.37
C VAL A 135 5.32 16.78 -3.41
N LEU A 136 4.84 16.78 -2.16
CA LEU A 136 5.25 17.76 -1.16
C LEU A 136 6.75 17.69 -0.88
N LEU A 137 7.34 16.49 -0.75
CA LEU A 137 8.79 16.34 -0.57
C LEU A 137 9.60 16.78 -1.78
N LEU A 138 9.09 16.57 -2.99
CA LEU A 138 9.74 17.07 -4.20
C LEU A 138 9.76 18.60 -4.24
N CYS A 139 8.63 19.24 -3.90
CA CYS A 139 8.52 20.69 -3.82
C CYS A 139 9.44 21.27 -2.73
N ASP A 140 9.51 20.64 -1.55
CA ASP A 140 10.42 21.04 -0.47
C ASP A 140 11.88 20.95 -0.92
N LYS A 141 12.26 19.86 -1.61
CA LYS A 141 13.61 19.70 -2.15
C LYS A 141 13.95 20.76 -3.21
N GLU A 142 12.98 21.17 -4.04
CA GLU A 142 13.20 22.19 -5.07
C GLU A 142 13.35 23.59 -4.46
N SER A 143 12.49 23.94 -3.50
CA SER A 143 12.55 25.25 -2.82
C SER A 143 13.87 25.43 -2.07
N GLU A 144 14.37 24.39 -1.40
CA GLU A 144 15.70 24.43 -0.75
C GLU A 144 16.83 24.62 -1.77
N GLU A 145 16.75 23.96 -2.94
CA GLU A 145 17.78 24.08 -3.96
C GLU A 145 17.89 25.52 -4.51
N ILE A 146 16.76 26.20 -4.67
CA ILE A 146 16.71 27.60 -5.13
C ILE A 146 17.32 28.52 -4.07
N TYR A 147 16.92 28.40 -2.80
CA TYR A 147 17.44 29.19 -1.70
C TYR A 147 18.97 29.13 -1.58
N TYR A 148 19.54 27.94 -1.80
CA TYR A 148 20.99 27.75 -1.81
C TYR A 148 21.71 28.39 -2.98
N LYS A 149 21.07 28.47 -4.15
CA LYS A 149 21.65 29.15 -5.31
C LYS A 149 21.67 30.66 -5.09
N GLU A 150 20.60 31.23 -4.53
CA GLU A 150 20.52 32.67 -4.26
C GLU A 150 21.56 33.15 -3.26
N ARG A 151 21.74 32.47 -2.12
CA ARG A 151 22.78 32.86 -1.14
C ARG A 151 24.20 32.86 -1.70
N LYS A 152 24.49 32.00 -2.69
CA LYS A 152 25.81 31.95 -3.32
C LYS A 152 26.04 33.09 -4.31
N VAL A 153 24.97 33.58 -4.94
CA VAL A 153 25.03 34.67 -5.92
C VAL A 153 25.03 36.04 -5.24
N GLY A 154 24.25 36.23 -4.18
CA GLY A 154 24.17 37.52 -3.46
C GLY A 154 25.27 37.75 -2.40
N GLY A 155 26.16 36.77 -2.20
CA GLY A 155 27.31 36.86 -1.28
C GLY A 155 28.66 37.13 -1.98
N ALA A 156 28.63 37.43 -3.28
CA ALA A 156 29.77 37.88 -4.08
C ALA A 156 29.54 39.35 -4.50
#